data_AF-A0A418RTK7-F1
#
_entry.id   AF-A0A418RTK7-F1
#
_cell.length_a   1.000
_cell.length_b   1.000
_cell.length_c   1.000
_cell.angle_alpha   90.00
_cell.angle_beta   90.00
_cell.angle_gamma   90.00
#
_symmetry.space_group_name_H-M   'P 1'
#
loop_
_entity.id
_entity.type
_entity.pdbx_description
1 polymer ?
#
loop_
_entity_poly.entity_id
_entity_poly.type
_entity_poly.pdbx_seq_one_letter_code
_entity_poly.pdbx_strand_id
1 'polypeptide(L)' 'MPQIYKRKIAENDLVACYIYLAENATLTVADQFLVNAEVSFNELAINPLMGSPLTLQNPKFSGMRK' A
#
# COMPACT_ATOMS: atom_id res chain seq x y z
N MET A 1 11.43 9.73 14.89
CA MET A 1 10.36 9.81 13.88
C MET A 1 9.60 8.50 13.88
N PRO A 2 8.27 8.51 13.76
CA PRO A 2 7.52 7.26 13.62
C PRO A 2 7.94 6.52 12.35
N GLN A 3 8.01 5.20 12.42
CA GLN A 3 8.58 4.35 11.37
C GLN A 3 7.55 3.33 10.91
N ILE A 4 7.38 3.20 9.59
CA ILE A 4 6.54 2.16 8.98
C ILE A 4 7.36 0.90 8.75
N TYR A 5 6.85 -0.22 9.27
CA TYR A 5 7.40 -1.54 9.01
C TYR A 5 6.58 -2.22 7.91
N LYS A 6 7.22 -2.49 6.78
CA LYS A 6 6.60 -3.21 5.65
C LYS A 6 6.91 -4.69 5.76
N ARG A 7 5.89 -5.53 5.67
CA ARG A 7 6.08 -6.99 5.51
C ARG A 7 6.66 -7.26 4.13
N LYS A 8 7.51 -8.29 3.98
CA LYS A 8 8.11 -8.64 2.68
C LYS A 8 7.08 -8.82 1.55
N ILE A 9 5.94 -9.43 1.88
CA ILE A 9 4.84 -9.61 0.91
C ILE A 9 4.29 -8.25 0.45
N ALA A 10 4.12 -7.28 1.35
CA ALA A 10 3.64 -5.94 0.98
C ALA A 10 4.65 -5.17 0.11
N GLU A 11 5.95 -5.41 0.31
CA GLU A 11 6.98 -4.88 -0.58
C GLU A 11 6.87 -5.49 -1.99
N ASN A 12 6.66 -6.81 -2.09
CA ASN A 12 6.44 -7.48 -3.37
C ASN A 12 5.15 -6.98 -4.06
N ASP A 13 4.09 -6.70 -3.29
CA ASP A 13 2.85 -6.13 -3.82
C ASP A 13 3.09 -4.75 -4.46
N LEU A 14 3.92 -3.88 -3.83
CA LEU A 14 4.30 -2.59 -4.40
C LEU A 14 5.05 -2.73 -5.73
N VAL A 15 5.97 -3.70 -5.81
CA VAL A 15 6.73 -3.99 -7.03
C VAL A 15 5.78 -4.49 -8.14
N ALA A 16 4.87 -5.41 -7.82
CA ALA A 16 3.90 -5.92 -8.78
C ALA A 16 2.98 -4.81 -9.33
N CYS A 17 2.52 -3.90 -8.47
CA CYS A 17 1.74 -2.73 -8.89
C CYS A 17 2.55 -1.79 -9.79
N TYR A 18 3.82 -1.54 -9.47
CA TYR A 18 4.70 -0.73 -10.31
C TYR A 18 4.84 -1.32 -11.72
N ILE A 19 5.19 -2.62 -11.80
CA ILE A 19 5.34 -3.33 -13.08
C ILE A 19 4.05 -3.23 -13.89
N TYR A 20 2.91 -3.52 -13.27
CA TYR A 20 1.61 -3.43 -13.95
C TYR A 20 1.34 -2.03 -14.51
N LEU A 21 1.61 -0.97 -13.74
CA LEU A 21 1.40 0.41 -14.20
C LEU A 21 2.38 0.81 -15.30
N ALA A 22 3.64 0.34 -15.23
CA ALA A 22 4.63 0.59 -16.27
C ALA A 22 4.23 -0.08 -17.60
N GLU A 23 3.68 -1.30 -17.53
CA GLU A 23 3.25 -2.07 -18.71
C GLU A 23 1.92 -1.58 -19.31
N ASN A 24 0.98 -1.14 -18.48
CA ASN A 24 -0.40 -0.87 -18.89
C ASN A 24 -0.76 0.62 -18.96
N ALA A 25 0.10 1.50 -18.44
CA ALA A 25 -0.07 2.95 -18.52
C ALA A 25 1.22 3.60 -19.05
N THR A 26 2.00 4.24 -18.17
CA THR A 26 3.29 4.84 -18.52
C THR A 26 4.25 4.71 -17.35
N LEU A 27 5.55 4.77 -17.63
CA LEU A 27 6.58 4.82 -16.58
C LEU A 27 6.36 6.00 -15.63
N THR A 28 5.95 7.15 -16.13
CA THR A 28 5.62 8.32 -15.30
C THR A 28 4.51 8.03 -14.29
N VAL A 29 3.46 7.31 -14.70
CA VAL A 29 2.38 6.90 -13.78
C VAL A 29 2.89 5.91 -12.73
N ALA A 30 3.74 4.97 -13.13
CA ALA A 30 4.34 4.00 -12.20
C ALA A 30 5.26 4.68 -11.17
N ASP A 31 6.09 5.63 -11.59
CA ASP A 31 6.96 6.40 -10.71
C ASP A 31 6.14 7.28 -9.75
N GLN A 32 5.12 7.97 -10.26
CA GLN A 32 4.23 8.78 -9.43
C GLN A 32 3.47 7.93 -8.39
N PHE A 33 3.14 6.67 -8.73
CA PHE A 33 2.54 5.73 -7.78
C PHE A 33 3.48 5.47 -6.59
N LEU A 34 4.77 5.24 -6.81
CA LEU A 34 5.71 5.00 -5.71
C LEU A 34 5.89 6.25 -4.83
N VAL A 35 5.98 7.44 -5.45
CA VAL A 35 6.06 8.71 -4.71
C VAL A 35 4.82 8.90 -3.83
N ASN A 36 3.62 8.69 -4.39
CA ASN A 36 2.37 8.82 -3.65
C ASN A 36 2.23 7.78 -2.54
N ALA A 37 2.71 6.54 -2.77
CA ALA A 37 2.75 5.50 -1.75
C ALA A 37 3.66 5.90 -0.57
N GLU A 38 4.86 6.42 -0.85
CA GLU A 38 5.77 6.91 0.18
C GLU A 38 5.18 8.06 1.00
N VAL A 39 4.56 9.06 0.34
CA VAL A 39 3.84 10.14 1.01
C VAL A 39 2.75 9.59 1.93
N SER A 40 1.96 8.63 1.44
CA SER A 40 0.89 8.01 2.23
C SER A 40 1.44 7.25 3.45
N PHE A 41 2.57 6.55 3.32
CA PHE A 41 3.21 5.87 4.44
C PHE A 41 3.76 6.84 5.48
N ASN A 42 4.32 7.97 5.05
CA ASN A 42 4.81 9.01 5.95
C ASN A 42 3.65 9.64 6.75
N GLU A 43 2.53 9.94 6.08
CA GLU A 43 1.32 10.42 6.74
C GLU A 43 0.76 9.40 7.73
N LEU A 44 0.72 8.11 7.35
CA LEU A 44 0.28 7.05 8.25
C LEU A 44 1.21 6.88 9.46
N ALA A 45 2.52 7.11 9.28
CA ALA A 45 3.48 7.07 10.38
C ALA A 45 3.17 8.17 11.41
N ILE A 46 2.88 9.39 10.92
CA ILE A 46 2.53 10.54 11.75
C ILE A 46 1.16 10.37 12.40
N ASN A 47 0.20 9.81 11.66
CA ASN A 47 -1.19 9.66 12.07
C ASN A 47 -1.66 8.18 11.99
N PRO A 48 -1.23 7.28 12.90
CA PRO A 48 -1.52 5.84 12.79
C PRO A 48 -3.01 5.45 12.81
N LEU A 49 -3.87 6.35 13.31
CA LEU A 49 -5.32 6.16 13.41
C LEU A 49 -6.11 6.84 12.29
N MET A 50 -5.45 7.36 11.24
CA MET A 50 -6.13 8.02 10.11
C MET A 50 -6.94 7.06 9.23
N GLY A 51 -6.69 5.75 9.34
CA GLY A 51 -7.42 4.73 8.60
C GLY A 51 -8.82 4.47 9.16
N SER A 52 -9.68 3.88 8.34
CA SER A 52 -10.97 3.37 8.80
C SER A 52 -10.83 1.93 9.30
N PRO A 53 -11.43 1.56 10.45
CA PRO A 53 -11.51 0.18 10.89
C PRO A 53 -12.15 -0.72 9.82
N LEU A 54 -11.50 -1.84 9.50
CA LEU A 54 -12.04 -2.82 8.57
C LEU A 54 -13.02 -3.75 9.27
N THR A 55 -14.31 -3.56 9.02
CA THR A 55 -15.36 -4.51 9.43
C THR A 55 -15.64 -5.48 8.29
N LEU A 56 -15.23 -6.73 8.45
CA LEU A 56 -15.53 -7.78 7.47
C LEU A 56 -16.95 -8.30 7.68
N GLN A 57 -17.73 -8.39 6.59
CA GLN A 57 -19.06 -9.01 6.64
C GLN A 57 -19.01 -10.49 7.03
N ASN A 58 -17.94 -11.20 6.63
CA ASN A 58 -17.71 -12.58 7.03
C ASN A 58 -16.33 -12.71 7.71
N PRO A 59 -16.29 -13.05 9.01
CA PRO A 59 -15.04 -13.20 9.76
C PRO A 59 -14.05 -14.22 9.17
N LYS A 60 -14.52 -15.17 8.36
CA LYS A 60 -13.65 -16.18 7.71
C LYS A 60 -12.62 -15.57 6.75
N PHE A 61 -12.87 -14.34 6.30
CA PHE A 61 -11.93 -13.58 5.46
C PHE A 61 -10.93 -12.77 6.28
N SER A 62 -10.96 -12.86 7.61
CA SER A 62 -9.97 -12.20 8.47
C SER A 62 -8.58 -12.73 8.16
N GLY A 63 -7.66 -11.83 7.85
CA GLY A 63 -6.30 -12.18 7.43
C GLY A 63 -6.17 -12.68 5.98
N MET A 64 -7.28 -12.86 5.25
CA MET A 64 -7.24 -13.14 3.81
C MET A 64 -7.07 -11.82 3.06
N ARG A 65 -6.16 -11.81 2.08
CA ARG A 65 -6.05 -10.75 1.08
C ARG A 65 -6.90 -11.15 -0.13
N LYS A 66 -7.45 -10.16 -0.84
CA LYS A 66 -8.10 -10.39 -2.15
C LYS A 66 -7.13 -11.01 -3.13
#